data_AF-L7QK26-F1
#
_entry.id   AF-L7QK26-F1
#
_cell.length_a   1.000
_cell.length_b   1.000
_cell.length_c   1.000
_cell.angle_alpha   90.00
_cell.angle_beta   90.00
_cell.angle_gamma   90.00
#
_symmetry.space_group_name_H-M   'P 1'
#
loop_
_entity.id
_entity.type
_entity.pdbx_description
1 polymer ?
#
loop_
_entity_poly.entity_id
_entity_poly.type
_entity_poly.pdbx_seq_one_letter_code
_entity_poly.pdbx_strand_id
1 'polypeptide(L)'
;DCATPTADLGAMDRQQVYLQETASRRPDLAEDLTTLGELYHKKLRHELSVKLEELINTPRLQEDGVLIALYQNFIASFAPHINLLKLAVFAVAASKQIKNPDEGVAFLQDVITGLENLKLAAAV
;
A
#
# COMPACT_ATOMS: atom_id res chain seq x y z
N ASP A 1 9.39 23.65 -18.48
CA ASP A 1 10.48 23.89 -17.54
C ASP A 1 9.98 23.56 -16.13
N CYS A 2 10.38 22.40 -15.61
CA CYS A 2 10.63 22.17 -14.19
C CYS A 2 11.41 20.84 -14.06
N ALA A 3 12.72 20.97 -13.79
CA ALA A 3 13.64 20.06 -13.08
C ALA A 3 13.66 18.54 -13.41
N THR A 4 14.43 18.18 -14.44
CA THR A 4 15.64 17.29 -14.47
C THR A 4 15.73 16.01 -13.57
N PRO A 5 16.83 15.20 -13.62
CA PRO A 5 16.89 13.94 -14.36
C PRO A 5 17.36 12.76 -13.48
N THR A 6 16.56 11.71 -13.29
CA THR A 6 17.03 10.52 -12.55
C THR A 6 16.99 9.28 -13.42
N ALA A 7 17.83 9.31 -14.46
CA ALA A 7 18.24 8.13 -15.20
C ALA A 7 19.55 7.59 -14.61
N ASP A 8 19.48 7.01 -13.41
CA ASP A 8 20.51 6.10 -12.87
C ASP A 8 19.90 5.20 -11.79
N LEU A 9 18.86 4.45 -12.13
CA LEU A 9 18.35 3.38 -11.27
C LEU A 9 18.04 2.15 -12.13
N GLY A 10 19.09 1.37 -12.40
CA GLY A 10 19.06 0.08 -13.10
C GLY A 10 18.36 -1.05 -12.35
N ALA A 11 17.39 -0.73 -11.49
CA ALA A 11 16.44 -1.65 -10.90
C ALA A 11 15.20 -0.84 -10.53
N MET A 12 14.33 -0.57 -11.51
CA MET A 12 12.99 -0.07 -11.22
C MET A 12 12.31 -1.07 -10.29
N ASP A 13 12.22 -0.72 -9.01
CA ASP A 13 11.52 -1.48 -8.00
C ASP A 13 10.06 -1.60 -8.47
N ARG A 14 9.56 -2.84 -8.62
CA ARG A 14 8.26 -3.12 -9.22
C ARG A 14 7.13 -2.34 -8.55
N GLN A 15 7.28 -2.06 -7.25
CA GLN A 15 6.37 -1.25 -6.48
C GLN A 15 6.31 0.20 -6.98
N GLN A 16 7.44 0.81 -7.31
CA GLN A 16 7.50 2.19 -7.80
C GLN A 16 6.86 2.33 -9.18
N VAL A 17 7.06 1.34 -10.06
CA VAL A 17 6.40 1.28 -11.37
C VAL A 17 4.88 1.18 -11.20
N TYR A 18 4.42 0.30 -10.31
CA TYR A 18 3.00 0.14 -10.01
C TYR A 18 2.36 1.44 -9.49
N LEU A 19 3.05 2.15 -8.58
CA LEU A 19 2.59 3.44 -8.08
C LEU A 19 2.46 4.49 -9.19
N GLN A 20 3.41 4.52 -10.13
CA GLN A 20 3.40 5.47 -11.24
C GLN A 20 2.33 5.18 -12.30
N GLU A 21 2.08 3.90 -12.60
CA GLU A 21 0.95 3.49 -13.45
C GLU A 21 -0.38 3.84 -12.80
N THR A 22 -0.52 3.60 -11.50
CA THR A 22 -1.72 3.94 -10.73
C THR A 22 -1.94 5.46 -10.70
N ALA A 23 -0.87 6.24 -10.51
CA ALA A 23 -0.89 7.70 -10.57
C ALA A 23 -1.33 8.21 -11.95
N SER A 24 -0.89 7.56 -13.02
CA SER A 24 -1.29 7.92 -14.39
C SER A 24 -2.78 7.66 -14.65
N ARG A 25 -3.36 6.62 -14.03
CA ARG A 25 -4.79 6.32 -14.09
C ARG A 25 -5.63 7.21 -13.18
N ARG A 26 -5.08 7.67 -12.06
CA ARG A 26 -5.75 8.49 -11.05
C ARG A 26 -4.93 9.76 -10.76
N PRO A 27 -5.04 10.79 -11.61
CA PRO A 27 -4.36 12.06 -11.38
C PRO A 27 -4.73 12.70 -10.03
N ASP A 28 -5.95 12.44 -9.53
CA ASP A 28 -6.42 12.84 -8.19
C ASP A 28 -5.58 12.29 -7.01
N LEU A 29 -4.83 11.22 -7.23
CA LEU A 29 -3.96 10.57 -6.23
C LEU A 29 -2.49 10.58 -6.68
N ALA A 30 -2.17 11.17 -7.84
CA ALA A 30 -0.86 11.05 -8.45
C ALA A 30 0.24 11.68 -7.59
N GLU A 31 -0.03 12.83 -6.98
CA GLU A 31 0.90 13.52 -6.09
C GLU A 31 1.21 12.69 -4.84
N ASP A 32 0.17 12.12 -4.24
CA ASP A 32 0.28 11.26 -3.07
C ASP A 32 1.01 9.94 -3.37
N LEU A 33 0.70 9.27 -4.50
CA LEU A 33 1.37 8.04 -4.94
C LEU A 33 2.83 8.28 -5.31
N THR A 34 3.14 9.43 -5.91
CA THR A 34 4.51 9.87 -6.22
C THR A 34 5.32 10.06 -4.93
N THR A 35 4.74 10.79 -3.97
CA THR A 35 5.35 11.00 -2.64
C THR A 35 5.59 9.66 -1.94
N LEU A 36 4.65 8.72 -2.03
CA LEU A 36 4.79 7.36 -1.49
C LEU A 36 5.96 6.59 -2.08
N GLY A 37 6.14 6.67 -3.41
CA GLY A 37 7.27 6.07 -4.11
C GLY A 37 8.61 6.67 -3.69
N GLU A 38 8.67 7.99 -3.48
CA GLU A 38 9.89 8.64 -2.98
C GLU A 38 10.23 8.24 -1.54
N LEU A 39 9.23 8.19 -0.64
CA LEU A 39 9.40 7.73 0.74
C LEU A 39 9.87 6.27 0.78
N TYR A 40 9.36 5.45 -0.14
CA TYR A 40 9.76 4.05 -0.32
C TYR A 40 11.24 3.97 -0.69
N HIS A 41 11.65 4.73 -1.70
CA HIS A 41 13.02 4.76 -2.18
C HIS A 41 14.01 5.22 -1.10
N LYS A 42 13.61 6.24 -0.31
CA LYS A 42 14.39 6.74 0.84
C LYS A 42 14.43 5.79 2.04
N LYS A 43 13.77 4.62 1.96
CA LYS A 43 13.62 3.65 3.07
C LYS A 43 13.04 4.29 4.33
N LEU A 44 12.24 5.35 4.19
CA LEU A 44 11.60 6.07 5.30
C LEU A 44 10.33 5.33 5.73
N ARG A 45 10.49 4.17 6.36
CA ARG A 45 9.38 3.26 6.69
C ARG A 45 8.36 3.87 7.63
N HIS A 46 8.83 4.65 8.61
CA HIS A 46 7.94 5.37 9.54
C HIS A 46 7.08 6.40 8.81
N GLU A 47 7.71 7.28 8.03
CA GLU A 47 7.01 8.36 7.33
C GLU A 47 6.10 7.83 6.21
N LEU A 48 6.57 6.80 5.50
CA LEU A 48 5.79 6.07 4.51
C LEU A 48 4.51 5.52 5.14
N SER A 49 4.59 4.92 6.33
CA SER A 49 3.43 4.36 7.01
C SER A 49 2.42 5.43 7.42
N VAL A 50 2.90 6.59 7.86
CA VAL A 50 2.05 7.73 8.20
C VAL A 50 1.34 8.25 6.96
N LYS A 51 2.08 8.52 5.89
CA LYS A 51 1.52 9.03 4.64
C LYS A 51 0.54 8.05 4.01
N LEU A 52 0.83 6.75 4.06
CA LEU A 52 -0.06 5.68 3.63
C LEU A 52 -1.36 5.65 4.47
N GLU A 53 -1.27 5.88 5.78
CA GLU A 53 -2.44 5.93 6.65
C GLU A 53 -3.34 7.14 6.38
N GLU A 54 -2.77 8.31 6.10
CA GLU A 54 -3.55 9.47 5.66
C GLU A 54 -4.26 9.21 4.33
N LEU A 55 -3.56 8.54 3.42
CA LEU A 55 -4.07 8.18 2.11
C LEU A 55 -5.26 7.21 2.18
N ILE A 56 -5.25 6.23 3.08
CA ILE A 56 -6.40 5.30 3.22
C ILE A 56 -7.58 5.88 3.96
N ASN A 57 -7.36 6.92 4.76
CA ASN A 57 -8.44 7.72 5.33
C ASN A 57 -9.05 8.66 4.28
N THR A 58 -8.37 8.84 3.15
CA THR A 58 -8.91 9.62 2.04
C THR A 58 -9.89 8.75 1.25
N PRO A 59 -11.17 9.16 1.12
CA PRO A 59 -12.20 8.37 0.44
C PRO A 59 -11.87 8.13 -1.05
N ARG A 60 -11.04 8.99 -1.65
CA ARG A 60 -10.57 8.86 -3.05
C ARG A 60 -9.79 7.56 -3.29
N LEU A 61 -9.03 7.10 -2.29
CA LEU A 61 -8.28 5.85 -2.37
C LEU A 61 -9.19 4.63 -2.15
N GLN A 62 -10.32 4.83 -1.46
CA GLN A 62 -11.33 3.80 -1.22
C GLN A 62 -12.30 3.63 -2.38
N GLU A 63 -12.17 4.42 -3.45
CA GLU A 63 -12.92 4.24 -4.69
C GLU A 63 -12.21 3.25 -5.62
N ASP A 64 -13.02 2.49 -6.37
CA ASP A 64 -12.58 1.64 -7.48
C ASP A 64 -11.66 0.45 -7.13
N GLY A 65 -11.51 0.11 -5.84
CA GLY A 65 -10.74 -1.07 -5.41
C GLY A 65 -9.22 -0.90 -5.53
N VAL A 66 -8.74 0.33 -5.76
CA VAL A 66 -7.31 0.66 -5.85
C VAL A 66 -6.57 0.27 -4.56
N LEU A 67 -7.22 0.44 -3.41
CA LEU A 67 -6.65 0.12 -2.10
C LEU A 67 -6.36 -1.39 -1.94
N ILE A 68 -7.20 -2.26 -2.50
CA ILE A 68 -6.99 -3.71 -2.46
C ILE A 68 -5.73 -4.09 -3.23
N ALA A 69 -5.56 -3.50 -4.42
CA ALA A 69 -4.40 -3.75 -5.26
C ALA A 69 -3.11 -3.15 -4.66
N LEU A 70 -3.19 -1.96 -4.06
CA LEU A 70 -2.11 -1.39 -3.25
C LEU A 70 -1.75 -2.29 -2.08
N TYR A 71 -2.74 -2.87 -1.40
CA TYR A 71 -2.50 -3.74 -0.27
C TYR A 71 -1.65 -4.96 -0.66
N GLN A 72 -2.03 -5.62 -1.76
CA GLN A 72 -1.34 -6.81 -2.26
C GLN A 72 0.03 -6.52 -2.86
N ASN A 73 0.15 -5.46 -3.66
CA ASN A 73 1.40 -5.15 -4.39
C ASN A 73 2.42 -4.37 -3.55
N PHE A 74 1.96 -3.64 -2.53
CA PHE A 74 2.81 -2.72 -1.78
C PHE A 74 2.79 -3.00 -0.28
N ILE A 75 1.61 -2.96 0.35
CA ILE A 75 1.47 -2.99 1.82
C ILE A 75 1.94 -4.33 2.39
N ALA A 76 1.72 -5.44 1.68
CA ALA A 76 2.18 -6.77 2.09
C ALA A 76 3.70 -6.83 2.29
N SER A 77 4.48 -6.11 1.48
CA SER A 77 5.95 -6.04 1.61
C SER A 77 6.40 -5.27 2.85
N PHE A 78 5.53 -4.37 3.35
CA PHE A 78 5.76 -3.59 4.56
C PHE A 78 5.28 -4.24 5.85
N ALA A 79 4.55 -5.34 5.76
CA ALA A 79 4.01 -6.07 6.89
C ALA A 79 5.03 -6.37 8.02
N PRO A 80 6.28 -6.79 7.75
CA PRO A 80 7.26 -7.05 8.82
C PRO A 80 7.88 -5.78 9.43
N HIS A 81 7.64 -4.61 8.84
CA HIS A 81 8.22 -3.33 9.28
C HIS A 81 7.19 -2.33 9.80
N ILE A 82 5.90 -2.65 9.73
CA ILE A 82 4.78 -1.82 10.20
C ILE A 82 4.07 -2.51 11.36
N ASN A 83 3.45 -1.71 12.22
CA ASN A 83 2.60 -2.21 13.29
C ASN A 83 1.44 -3.05 12.73
N LEU A 84 1.30 -4.30 13.19
CA LEU A 84 0.24 -5.25 12.79
C LEU A 84 -1.16 -4.65 12.88
N LEU A 85 -1.38 -3.77 13.87
CA LEU A 85 -2.65 -3.07 14.07
C LEU A 85 -3.01 -2.22 12.85
N LYS A 86 -2.04 -1.49 12.29
CA LYS A 86 -2.27 -0.65 11.11
C LYS A 86 -2.62 -1.54 9.92
N LEU A 87 -1.87 -2.62 9.71
CA LEU A 87 -2.13 -3.60 8.64
C LEU A 87 -3.54 -4.17 8.70
N ALA A 88 -4.04 -4.52 9.89
CA ALA A 88 -5.41 -4.99 10.06
C ALA A 88 -6.44 -3.92 9.64
N VAL A 89 -6.23 -2.65 10.01
CA VAL A 89 -7.11 -1.54 9.57
C VAL A 89 -7.09 -1.38 8.06
N PHE A 90 -5.92 -1.50 7.42
CA PHE A 90 -5.78 -1.48 5.96
C PHE A 90 -6.61 -2.58 5.30
N ALA A 91 -6.49 -3.81 5.79
CA ALA A 91 -7.23 -4.94 5.26
C ALA A 91 -8.75 -4.82 5.44
N VAL A 92 -9.21 -4.28 6.57
CA VAL A 92 -10.64 -4.02 6.79
C VAL A 92 -11.15 -2.95 5.81
N ALA A 93 -10.38 -1.89 5.57
CA ALA A 93 -10.72 -0.86 4.57
C ALA A 93 -10.73 -1.43 3.14
N ALA A 94 -9.86 -2.38 2.83
CA ALA A 94 -9.82 -3.09 1.56
C ALA A 94 -11.05 -3.98 1.39
N SER A 95 -11.39 -4.76 2.42
CA SER A 95 -12.56 -5.64 2.43
C SER A 95 -13.87 -4.89 2.20
N LYS A 96 -14.00 -3.67 2.74
CA LYS A 96 -15.17 -2.80 2.51
C LYS A 96 -15.37 -2.39 1.04
N GLN A 97 -14.33 -2.45 0.22
CA GLN A 97 -14.41 -2.13 -1.21
C GLN A 97 -14.79 -3.35 -2.06
N ILE A 98 -14.71 -4.55 -1.49
CA ILE A 98 -15.08 -5.77 -2.18
C ILE A 98 -16.61 -5.83 -2.22
N LYS A 99 -17.17 -5.76 -3.43
CA LYS A 99 -18.63 -5.83 -3.63
C LYS A 99 -19.19 -7.23 -3.33
N ASN A 100 -18.37 -8.27 -3.53
CA ASN A 100 -18.77 -9.66 -3.29
C ASN A 100 -18.50 -10.04 -1.83
N PRO A 101 -19.53 -10.44 -1.06
CA PRO A 101 -19.34 -10.83 0.34
C PRO A 101 -18.41 -12.04 0.48
N ASP A 102 -18.50 -13.03 -0.41
CA ASP A 102 -17.64 -14.21 -0.41
C ASP A 102 -16.16 -13.88 -0.62
N GLU A 103 -15.83 -12.99 -1.58
CA GLU A 103 -14.46 -12.52 -1.77
C GLU A 103 -13.98 -11.67 -0.60
N GLY A 104 -14.88 -10.86 -0.01
CA GLY A 104 -14.58 -10.04 1.16
C GLY A 104 -14.17 -10.89 2.36
N VAL A 105 -14.88 -12.00 2.58
CA VAL A 105 -14.58 -12.98 3.63
C VAL A 105 -13.29 -13.73 3.34
N ALA A 106 -13.09 -14.21 2.11
CA ALA A 106 -11.86 -14.90 1.73
C ALA A 106 -10.62 -14.01 1.91
N PHE A 107 -10.71 -12.74 1.50
CA PHE A 107 -9.65 -11.75 1.68
C PHE A 107 -9.35 -11.50 3.16
N LEU A 108 -10.37 -11.32 4.01
CA LEU A 108 -10.16 -11.15 5.45
C LEU A 108 -9.51 -12.38 6.09
N GLN A 109 -9.88 -13.60 5.68
CA GLN A 109 -9.25 -14.81 6.19
C GLN A 109 -7.76 -14.90 5.80
N ASP A 110 -7.42 -14.55 4.56
CA ASP A 110 -6.03 -14.50 4.09
C ASP A 110 -5.19 -13.51 4.91
N VAL A 111 -5.74 -12.32 5.15
CA VAL A 111 -5.10 -11.29 5.99
C VAL A 111 -4.91 -11.76 7.42
N ILE A 112 -5.93 -12.36 8.04
CA ILE A 112 -5.84 -12.87 9.41
C ILE A 112 -4.72 -13.92 9.51
N THR A 113 -4.68 -14.85 8.56
CA THR A 113 -3.64 -15.89 8.49
C THR A 113 -2.24 -15.27 8.32
N GLY A 114 -2.10 -14.26 7.47
CA GLY A 114 -0.85 -13.52 7.29
C GLY A 114 -0.41 -12.80 8.56
N LEU A 115 -1.35 -12.16 9.27
CA LEU A 115 -1.10 -11.49 10.56
C LEU A 115 -0.68 -12.48 11.65
N GLU A 116 -1.29 -13.65 11.72
CA GLU A 116 -0.92 -14.70 12.69
C GLU A 116 0.50 -15.21 12.45
N ASN A 117 0.88 -15.44 11.19
CA ASN A 117 2.24 -15.82 10.82
C ASN A 117 3.27 -14.75 11.19
N LEU A 118 2.97 -13.47 10.94
CA LEU A 118 3.85 -12.36 11.30
C LEU A 118 3.97 -12.22 12.82
N LYS A 119 2.88 -12.42 13.57
CA LYS A 119 2.86 -12.40 15.03
C LYS A 119 3.73 -13.51 15.62
N LEU A 120 3.67 -14.72 15.05
CA LEU A 120 4.50 -15.86 15.44
C LEU A 120 5.99 -15.57 15.20
N ALA A 121 6.33 -14.97 14.05
CA ALA A 121 7.72 -14.60 13.72
C ALA A 121 8.30 -13.49 14.61
N ALA A 122 7.46 -12.64 15.21
CA ALA A 122 7.88 -11.58 16.12
C ALA A 122 8.03 -12.04 17.59
N ALA A 123 7.52 -13.23 17.93
CA ALA A 123 7.53 -13.79 19.28
C ALA A 123 8.70 -14.76 19.56
N VAL A 124 9.55 -15.03 18.55
CA VAL A 124 10.76 -15.87 18.62
C VAL A 124 12.02 -15.00 18.66
#